data_AF-A0A1R3RHL7-F1
#
_entry.id   AF-A0A1R3RHL7-F1
#
_cell.length_a   1.000
_cell.length_b   1.000
_cell.length_c   1.000
_cell.angle_alpha   90.00
_cell.angle_beta   90.00
_cell.angle_gamma   90.00
#
_symmetry.space_group_name_H-M   'P 1'
#
loop_
_entity.id
_entity.type
_entity.pdbx_description
1 polymer ?
#
loop_
_entity_poly.entity_id
_entity_poly.type
_entity_poly.pdbx_seq_one_letter_code
_entity_poly.pdbx_strand_id
1 'polypeptide(L)'
;LQLTPGNVQNHFIETSPHRQSVMSLYNRYIVLDIKDRDLDSQAWEAAMRLLWTCGYILTEYVFSYDLENHPVMAPFPGIPGVEWTASEADLSNAVVISLAVSGKTARSVAYNLCFRPQGKGPVGLVQVTSTPGVIGEAAERMGPAFETLAVGYDVVEGVEGWLVERRPEKLVVVDFGGRDGVHGRLFGMIAKNKVLRECELVVIGVGFQQKVYSMEEVLAGQKAMGELGMIQLNTSPILEAVLEVRDHEKVFEELYERWNHWLENRELVAPDLRLVWGKGVVGPEGIEGGWDLLCQGKVKPDEALVYQL
;
A
#
# COMPACT_ATOMS: atom_id res chain seq x y z
N LEU A 1 3.27 -5.40 -29.54
CA LEU A 1 2.20 -5.01 -28.60
C LEU A 1 0.87 -5.42 -29.20
N GLN A 2 0.09 -6.27 -28.53
CA GLN A 2 -1.27 -6.65 -28.92
C GLN A 2 -2.23 -6.14 -27.85
N LEU A 3 -3.18 -5.27 -28.23
CA LEU A 3 -4.14 -4.65 -27.32
C LEU A 3 -5.56 -4.96 -27.77
N THR A 4 -6.43 -5.21 -26.81
CA THR A 4 -7.89 -5.24 -27.01
C THR A 4 -8.55 -4.15 -26.17
N PRO A 5 -9.65 -3.53 -26.62
CA PRO A 5 -10.43 -2.63 -25.77
C PRO A 5 -10.85 -3.32 -24.47
N GLY A 6 -10.75 -2.59 -23.36
CA GLY A 6 -11.29 -3.01 -22.06
C GLY A 6 -12.77 -2.62 -21.90
N ASN A 7 -13.34 -2.98 -20.75
CA ASN A 7 -14.74 -2.68 -20.42
C ASN A 7 -15.01 -1.21 -20.08
N VAL A 8 -13.96 -0.39 -19.91
CA VAL A 8 -14.06 1.04 -19.64
C VAL A 8 -13.44 1.80 -20.79
N GLN A 9 -14.04 2.93 -21.18
CA GLN A 9 -13.51 3.78 -22.22
C GLN A 9 -12.04 4.15 -21.94
N ASN A 10 -11.22 4.19 -22.99
CA ASN A 10 -9.78 4.48 -22.93
C ASN A 10 -8.93 3.47 -22.15
N HIS A 11 -9.52 2.38 -21.66
CA HIS A 11 -8.78 1.27 -21.08
C HIS A 11 -8.55 0.19 -22.15
N PHE A 12 -7.35 -0.36 -22.18
CA PHE A 12 -6.94 -1.44 -23.07
C PHE A 12 -6.30 -2.57 -22.26
N ILE A 13 -6.47 -3.80 -22.72
CA ILE A 13 -5.86 -4.98 -22.12
C ILE A 13 -4.80 -5.49 -23.09
N GLU A 14 -3.57 -5.65 -22.61
CA GLU A 14 -2.51 -6.30 -23.36
C GLU A 14 -2.69 -7.82 -23.36
N THR A 15 -2.77 -8.38 -24.57
CA THR A 15 -3.04 -9.79 -24.83
C THR A 15 -1.88 -10.51 -25.50
N SER A 16 -0.73 -9.84 -25.63
CA SER A 16 0.50 -10.41 -26.17
C SER A 16 0.85 -11.73 -25.45
N PRO A 17 1.24 -12.82 -26.15
CA PRO A 17 1.51 -14.12 -25.52
C PRO A 17 2.52 -14.08 -24.36
N HIS A 18 3.57 -13.25 -24.47
CA HIS A 18 4.60 -13.10 -23.44
C HIS A 18 4.12 -12.40 -22.14
N ARG A 19 2.89 -11.88 -22.13
CA ARG A 19 2.28 -11.18 -20.99
C ARG A 19 1.26 -12.04 -20.24
N GLN A 20 0.93 -13.23 -20.76
CA GLN A 20 -0.12 -14.09 -20.20
C GLN A 20 0.21 -14.64 -18.81
N SER A 21 1.49 -14.70 -18.43
CA SER A 21 1.93 -15.10 -17.09
C SER A 21 2.03 -13.96 -16.08
N VAL A 22 1.82 -12.72 -16.51
CA VAL A 22 1.89 -11.53 -15.67
C VAL A 22 0.50 -11.20 -15.15
N MET A 23 0.41 -10.72 -13.90
CA MET A 23 -0.87 -10.34 -13.29
C MET A 23 -1.61 -9.29 -14.14
N SER A 24 -2.93 -9.37 -14.20
CA SER A 24 -3.77 -8.56 -15.10
C SER A 24 -3.63 -7.05 -14.90
N LEU A 25 -3.35 -6.61 -13.67
CA LEU A 25 -3.10 -5.21 -13.35
C LEU A 25 -1.98 -4.61 -14.20
N TYR A 26 -0.90 -5.37 -14.45
CA TYR A 26 0.22 -4.91 -15.28
C TYR A 26 -0.12 -4.91 -16.77
N ASN A 27 -1.12 -5.69 -17.19
CA ASN A 27 -1.55 -5.79 -18.59
C ASN A 27 -2.61 -4.74 -18.93
N ARG A 28 -2.99 -3.86 -17.99
CA ARG A 28 -3.95 -2.78 -18.25
C ARG A 28 -3.23 -1.51 -18.66
N TYR A 29 -3.58 -1.01 -19.84
CA TYR A 29 -3.14 0.28 -20.36
C TYR A 29 -4.30 1.27 -20.24
N ILE A 30 -4.01 2.47 -19.75
CA ILE A 30 -4.98 3.56 -19.63
C ILE A 30 -4.48 4.69 -20.51
N VAL A 31 -5.30 5.08 -21.49
CA VAL A 31 -5.01 6.23 -22.34
C VAL A 31 -5.55 7.47 -21.65
N LEU A 32 -4.65 8.39 -21.32
CA LEU A 32 -4.98 9.68 -20.71
C LEU A 32 -4.99 10.75 -21.79
N ASP A 33 -5.98 11.64 -21.76
CA ASP A 33 -5.87 12.88 -22.53
C ASP A 33 -4.84 13.79 -21.86
N ILE A 34 -3.73 13.99 -22.56
CA ILE A 34 -2.58 14.77 -22.08
C ILE A 34 -2.58 16.21 -22.61
N LYS A 35 -3.52 16.58 -23.49
CA LYS A 35 -3.46 17.84 -24.23
C LYS A 35 -3.49 19.08 -23.33
N ASP A 36 -4.28 19.03 -22.27
CA ASP A 36 -4.49 20.14 -21.34
C ASP A 36 -3.93 19.85 -19.93
N ARG A 37 -3.14 18.78 -19.78
CA ARG A 37 -2.53 18.39 -18.50
C ARG A 37 -1.10 18.90 -18.41
N ASP A 38 -0.74 19.50 -17.29
CA ASP A 38 0.64 19.88 -17.04
C ASP A 38 1.54 18.64 -16.90
N LEU A 39 2.83 18.83 -17.22
CA LEU A 39 3.81 17.74 -17.25
C LEU A 39 4.08 17.14 -15.86
N ASP A 40 3.93 17.92 -14.78
CA ASP A 40 4.14 17.46 -13.41
C ASP A 40 3.04 16.46 -13.00
N SER A 41 1.77 16.82 -13.23
CA SER A 41 0.63 15.93 -13.00
C SER A 41 0.74 14.61 -13.78
N GLN A 42 1.18 14.68 -15.04
CA GLN A 42 1.39 13.48 -15.86
C GLN A 42 2.49 12.59 -15.27
N ALA A 43 3.58 13.17 -14.78
CA ALA A 43 4.69 12.44 -14.20
C ALA A 43 4.34 11.77 -12.87
N TRP A 44 3.60 12.46 -12.02
CA TRP A 44 3.07 11.87 -10.79
C TRP A 44 2.14 10.70 -11.08
N GLU A 45 1.29 10.82 -12.10
CA GLU A 45 0.44 9.71 -12.51
C GLU A 45 1.26 8.51 -13.01
N ALA A 46 2.24 8.73 -13.87
CA ALA A 46 3.11 7.66 -14.35
C ALA A 46 3.89 6.97 -13.21
N ALA A 47 4.39 7.73 -12.23
CA ALA A 47 5.29 7.21 -11.20
C ALA A 47 4.58 6.66 -9.95
N MET A 48 3.39 7.18 -9.61
CA MET A 48 2.72 6.88 -8.33
C MET A 48 1.37 6.18 -8.46
N ARG A 49 0.64 6.36 -9.57
CA ARG A 49 -0.77 5.93 -9.68
C ARG A 49 -0.99 4.49 -9.27
N LEU A 50 -0.17 3.58 -9.80
CA LEU A 50 -0.30 2.15 -9.54
C LEU A 50 -0.04 1.77 -8.08
N LEU A 51 1.02 2.34 -7.50
CA LEU A 51 1.40 2.13 -6.09
C LEU A 51 0.33 2.72 -5.16
N TRP A 52 -0.21 3.86 -5.53
CA TRP A 52 -1.29 4.51 -4.82
C TRP A 52 -2.58 3.69 -4.89
N THR A 53 -2.91 3.13 -6.06
CA THR A 53 -4.08 2.25 -6.25
C THR A 53 -4.02 1.03 -5.34
N CYS A 54 -2.85 0.43 -5.13
CA CYS A 54 -2.71 -0.66 -4.17
C CYS A 54 -3.14 -0.24 -2.75
N GLY A 55 -2.77 0.97 -2.31
CA GLY A 55 -3.18 1.49 -1.01
C GLY A 55 -4.69 1.74 -0.94
N TYR A 56 -5.27 2.34 -1.97
CA TYR A 56 -6.72 2.54 -2.10
C TYR A 56 -7.50 1.22 -2.05
N ILE A 57 -7.08 0.22 -2.82
CA ILE A 57 -7.77 -1.08 -2.86
C ILE A 57 -7.72 -1.78 -1.50
N LEU A 58 -6.58 -1.71 -0.80
CA LEU A 58 -6.44 -2.25 0.53
C LEU A 58 -7.37 -1.56 1.54
N THR A 59 -7.52 -0.23 1.48
CA THR A 59 -8.39 0.47 2.43
C THR A 59 -9.87 0.35 2.07
N GLU A 60 -10.24 0.45 0.80
CA GLU A 60 -11.66 0.49 0.43
C GLU A 60 -12.29 -0.90 0.31
N TYR A 61 -11.54 -1.93 -0.09
CA TYR A 61 -12.12 -3.26 -0.34
C TYR A 61 -11.63 -4.34 0.62
N VAL A 62 -10.37 -4.31 1.07
CA VAL A 62 -9.88 -5.30 2.05
C VAL A 62 -10.30 -4.92 3.46
N PHE A 63 -10.12 -3.64 3.84
CA PHE A 63 -10.56 -3.10 5.13
C PHE A 63 -11.78 -2.19 4.98
N SER A 64 -12.76 -2.60 4.16
CA SER A 64 -13.94 -1.80 3.85
C SER A 64 -14.71 -1.38 5.10
N TYR A 65 -15.13 -0.10 5.13
CA TYR A 65 -16.03 0.46 6.15
C TYR A 65 -17.43 0.77 5.62
N ASP A 66 -17.62 0.67 4.30
CA ASP A 66 -18.84 0.99 3.56
C ASP A 66 -19.24 -0.23 2.74
N LEU A 67 -19.90 -1.19 3.40
CA LEU A 67 -20.29 -2.46 2.78
C LEU A 67 -21.36 -2.30 1.70
N GLU A 68 -22.02 -1.15 1.60
CA GLU A 68 -23.02 -0.87 0.57
C GLU A 68 -22.35 -0.54 -0.76
N ASN A 69 -21.30 0.28 -0.73
CA ASN A 69 -20.59 0.72 -1.94
C ASN A 69 -19.31 -0.08 -2.20
N HIS A 70 -18.69 -0.65 -1.17
CA HIS A 70 -17.41 -1.36 -1.25
C HIS A 70 -17.52 -2.74 -0.60
N PRO A 71 -17.87 -3.80 -1.37
CA PRO A 71 -17.93 -5.15 -0.84
C PRO A 71 -16.56 -5.59 -0.36
N VAL A 72 -16.54 -6.34 0.73
CA VAL A 72 -15.31 -6.87 1.32
C VAL A 72 -14.68 -7.90 0.40
N MET A 73 -13.38 -7.73 0.15
CA MET A 73 -12.55 -8.64 -0.62
C MET A 73 -11.43 -9.19 0.24
N ALA A 74 -11.18 -10.50 0.14
CA ALA A 74 -10.03 -11.10 0.77
C ALA A 74 -8.72 -10.45 0.29
N PRO A 75 -7.66 -10.38 1.12
CA PRO A 75 -6.36 -9.82 0.69
C PRO A 75 -5.74 -10.58 -0.49
N PHE A 76 -6.12 -11.84 -0.68
CA PHE A 76 -5.75 -12.68 -1.83
C PHE A 76 -6.92 -13.57 -2.27
N PRO A 77 -7.88 -13.04 -3.05
CA PRO A 77 -9.03 -13.81 -3.49
C PRO A 77 -8.61 -15.03 -4.32
N GLY A 78 -9.36 -16.12 -4.18
CA GLY A 78 -9.11 -17.38 -4.88
C GLY A 78 -8.12 -18.33 -4.21
N ILE A 79 -7.49 -17.92 -3.10
CA ILE A 79 -6.65 -18.81 -2.27
C ILE A 79 -7.54 -19.50 -1.20
N PRO A 80 -7.58 -20.84 -1.16
CA PRO A 80 -8.31 -21.57 -0.12
C PRO A 80 -7.77 -21.27 1.27
N GLY A 81 -8.66 -21.22 2.27
CA GLY A 81 -8.28 -21.13 3.69
C GLY A 81 -8.10 -19.71 4.23
N VAL A 82 -8.39 -18.68 3.44
CA VAL A 82 -8.49 -17.29 3.91
C VAL A 82 -9.95 -16.91 3.99
N GLU A 83 -10.56 -17.05 5.17
CA GLU A 83 -11.88 -16.46 5.44
C GLU A 83 -11.69 -14.96 5.68
N TRP A 84 -12.38 -14.14 4.89
CA TRP A 84 -12.30 -12.69 5.00
C TRP A 84 -13.69 -12.08 4.86
N THR A 85 -14.27 -11.74 6.01
CA THR A 85 -15.62 -11.21 6.13
C THR A 85 -15.59 -9.76 6.60
N ALA A 86 -16.77 -9.17 6.80
CA ALA A 86 -16.90 -7.85 7.41
C ALA A 86 -16.23 -7.77 8.79
N SER A 87 -16.16 -8.88 9.55
CA SER A 87 -15.48 -8.92 10.85
C SER A 87 -13.98 -8.70 10.71
N GLU A 88 -13.32 -9.43 9.81
CA GLU A 88 -11.88 -9.30 9.57
C GLU A 88 -11.54 -7.91 9.00
N ALA A 89 -12.37 -7.41 8.08
CA ALA A 89 -12.22 -6.11 7.43
C ALA A 89 -12.44 -4.91 8.36
N ASP A 90 -13.21 -5.05 9.44
CA ASP A 90 -13.54 -3.94 10.32
C ASP A 90 -12.32 -3.46 11.11
N LEU A 91 -12.08 -2.15 11.04
CA LEU A 91 -11.01 -1.45 11.75
C LEU A 91 -11.53 -0.64 12.94
N SER A 92 -12.84 -0.57 13.18
CA SER A 92 -13.44 0.37 14.15
C SER A 92 -12.90 0.27 15.58
N ASN A 93 -12.48 -0.92 16.01
CA ASN A 93 -11.82 -1.19 17.30
C ASN A 93 -10.35 -1.63 17.16
N ALA A 94 -9.75 -1.39 16.00
CA ALA A 94 -8.39 -1.84 15.69
C ALA A 94 -7.37 -0.71 15.83
N VAL A 95 -6.16 -1.06 16.28
CA VAL A 95 -4.98 -0.24 15.97
C VAL A 95 -4.31 -0.82 14.72
N VAL A 96 -4.07 0.03 13.73
CA VAL A 96 -3.30 -0.32 12.53
C VAL A 96 -1.83 0.01 12.77
N ILE A 97 -0.94 -0.94 12.52
CA ILE A 97 0.52 -0.80 12.63
C ILE A 97 1.09 -0.99 11.22
N SER A 98 1.52 0.11 10.60
CA SER A 98 2.08 0.12 9.26
C SER A 98 3.61 0.09 9.34
N LEU A 99 4.24 -0.92 8.72
CA LEU A 99 5.71 -1.07 8.69
C LEU A 99 6.27 -0.60 7.35
N ALA A 100 7.43 0.06 7.37
CA ALA A 100 8.06 0.66 6.19
C ALA A 100 7.23 1.77 5.54
N VAL A 101 6.68 2.67 6.37
CA VAL A 101 5.77 3.73 5.93
C VAL A 101 6.40 4.77 5.00
N SER A 102 7.73 4.86 4.93
CA SER A 102 8.38 5.71 3.92
C SER A 102 8.03 5.30 2.47
N GLY A 103 7.58 4.06 2.26
CA GLY A 103 7.18 3.54 0.94
C GLY A 103 5.90 4.16 0.38
N LYS A 104 5.82 4.24 -0.95
CA LYS A 104 4.75 4.92 -1.71
C LYS A 104 3.37 4.28 -1.49
N THR A 105 3.32 2.94 -1.46
CA THR A 105 2.08 2.20 -1.16
C THR A 105 1.60 2.43 0.28
N ALA A 106 2.52 2.38 1.24
CA ALA A 106 2.20 2.57 2.67
C ALA A 106 1.64 3.98 2.94
N ARG A 107 2.20 5.00 2.30
CA ARG A 107 1.67 6.38 2.35
C ARG A 107 0.28 6.51 1.75
N SER A 108 -0.02 5.77 0.67
CA SER A 108 -1.37 5.73 0.11
C SER A 108 -2.37 5.09 1.09
N VAL A 109 -1.98 4.04 1.81
CA VAL A 109 -2.82 3.46 2.86
C VAL A 109 -3.07 4.46 3.98
N ALA A 110 -2.02 5.07 4.52
CA ALA A 110 -2.14 6.07 5.58
C ALA A 110 -3.07 7.22 5.16
N TYR A 111 -2.89 7.73 3.94
CA TYR A 111 -3.75 8.75 3.35
C TYR A 111 -5.22 8.32 3.32
N ASN A 112 -5.52 7.16 2.72
CA ASN A 112 -6.91 6.74 2.59
C ASN A 112 -7.57 6.48 3.96
N LEU A 113 -6.82 5.94 4.94
CA LEU A 113 -7.29 5.80 6.31
C LEU A 113 -7.58 7.17 6.98
N CYS A 114 -6.68 8.14 6.83
CA CYS A 114 -6.82 9.45 7.48
C CYS A 114 -8.03 10.24 6.97
N PHE A 115 -8.41 10.04 5.71
CA PHE A 115 -9.56 10.68 5.09
C PHE A 115 -10.84 9.86 5.15
N ARG A 116 -10.92 8.86 6.04
CA ARG A 116 -12.20 8.17 6.32
C ARG A 116 -13.13 9.07 7.15
N PRO A 117 -14.45 8.91 7.02
CA PRO A 117 -15.40 9.57 7.92
C PRO A 117 -15.13 9.26 9.39
N GLN A 118 -15.52 10.18 10.28
CA GLN A 118 -15.39 9.98 11.72
C GLN A 118 -16.07 8.68 12.16
N GLY A 119 -15.36 7.88 12.98
CA GLY A 119 -15.84 6.58 13.47
C GLY A 119 -15.78 5.44 12.44
N LYS A 120 -15.22 5.67 11.24
CA LYS A 120 -15.00 4.63 10.21
C LYS A 120 -13.52 4.26 10.03
N GLY A 121 -12.64 4.94 10.73
CA GLY A 121 -11.21 4.64 10.81
C GLY A 121 -10.85 3.77 12.02
N PRO A 122 -9.56 3.41 12.14
CA PRO A 122 -9.04 2.73 13.32
C PRO A 122 -9.10 3.58 14.59
N VAL A 123 -8.94 2.97 15.77
CA VAL A 123 -8.76 3.72 17.03
C VAL A 123 -7.36 4.34 17.14
N GLY A 124 -6.43 3.89 16.29
CA GLY A 124 -5.11 4.50 16.16
C GLY A 124 -4.30 3.96 14.98
N LEU A 125 -3.32 4.75 14.53
CA LEU A 125 -2.39 4.37 13.46
C LEU A 125 -0.93 4.56 13.90
N VAL A 126 -0.20 3.47 14.04
CA VAL A 126 1.26 3.48 14.26
C VAL A 126 1.96 3.34 12.92
N GLN A 127 2.93 4.23 12.66
CA GLN A 127 3.69 4.29 11.42
C GLN A 127 5.18 4.10 11.70
N VAL A 128 5.70 2.90 11.45
CA VAL A 128 7.10 2.56 11.68
C VAL A 128 7.93 2.81 10.42
N THR A 129 8.95 3.65 10.52
CA THR A 129 9.69 4.15 9.35
C THR A 129 11.13 4.53 9.70
N SER A 130 11.94 4.81 8.68
CA SER A 130 13.27 5.43 8.84
C SER A 130 13.22 6.95 8.99
N THR A 131 12.09 7.58 8.65
CA THR A 131 11.90 9.03 8.65
C THR A 131 10.68 9.47 9.48
N PRO A 132 10.64 9.16 10.79
CA PRO A 132 9.44 9.36 11.61
C PRO A 132 8.97 10.82 11.69
N GLY A 133 9.88 11.80 11.68
CA GLY A 133 9.51 13.22 11.71
C GLY A 133 8.61 13.62 10.54
N VAL A 134 9.05 13.34 9.30
CA VAL A 134 8.28 13.68 8.09
C VAL A 134 6.92 12.98 8.05
N ILE A 135 6.89 11.70 8.44
CA ILE A 135 5.65 10.92 8.46
C ILE A 135 4.69 11.42 9.55
N GLY A 136 5.20 11.82 10.71
CA GLY A 136 4.42 12.43 11.78
C GLY A 136 3.81 13.77 11.36
N GLU A 137 4.63 14.67 10.80
CA GLU A 137 4.17 15.98 10.31
C GLU A 137 3.08 15.84 9.24
N ALA A 138 3.23 14.89 8.31
CA ALA A 138 2.20 14.62 7.30
C ALA A 138 0.89 14.13 7.93
N ALA A 139 0.95 13.25 8.93
CA ALA A 139 -0.23 12.76 9.63
C ALA A 139 -0.95 13.87 10.41
N GLU A 140 -0.20 14.75 11.08
CA GLU A 140 -0.75 15.92 11.77
C GLU A 140 -1.46 16.87 10.80
N ARG A 141 -0.87 17.13 9.63
CA ARG A 141 -1.48 17.98 8.59
C ARG A 141 -2.74 17.39 7.99
N MET A 142 -2.80 16.06 7.83
CA MET A 142 -4.01 15.38 7.35
C MET A 142 -5.17 15.45 8.37
N GLY A 143 -4.86 15.63 9.66
CA GLY A 143 -5.88 15.81 10.71
C GLY A 143 -6.90 14.67 10.81
N PRO A 144 -6.47 13.40 10.92
CA PRO A 144 -7.40 12.27 11.02
C PRO A 144 -8.27 12.33 12.28
N ALA A 145 -9.42 11.67 12.23
CA ALA A 145 -10.34 11.54 13.37
C ALA A 145 -9.86 10.56 14.47
N PHE A 146 -8.62 10.07 14.37
CA PHE A 146 -7.98 9.13 15.28
C PHE A 146 -6.54 9.54 15.51
N GLU A 147 -5.94 9.06 16.60
CA GLU A 147 -4.55 9.40 16.93
C GLU A 147 -3.55 8.64 16.05
N THR A 148 -2.46 9.31 15.71
CA THR A 148 -1.37 8.71 14.95
C THR A 148 -0.06 8.80 15.72
N LEU A 149 0.84 7.84 15.49
CA LEU A 149 2.16 7.82 16.08
C LEU A 149 3.18 7.38 15.02
N ALA A 150 4.16 8.22 14.72
CA ALA A 150 5.28 7.86 13.84
C ALA A 150 6.52 7.54 14.68
N VAL A 151 7.17 6.40 14.42
CA VAL A 151 8.36 5.95 15.16
C VAL A 151 9.45 5.39 14.25
N GLY A 152 10.69 5.49 14.74
CA GLY A 152 11.84 4.82 14.15
C GLY A 152 11.80 3.31 14.33
N TYR A 153 12.44 2.55 13.44
CA TYR A 153 12.60 1.10 13.61
C TYR A 153 13.33 0.72 14.90
N ASP A 154 14.31 1.53 15.30
CA ASP A 154 15.15 1.32 16.49
C ASP A 154 14.35 1.38 17.80
N VAL A 155 13.25 2.13 17.83
CA VAL A 155 12.42 2.36 19.03
C VAL A 155 11.02 1.73 18.94
N VAL A 156 10.81 0.77 18.03
CA VAL A 156 9.48 0.15 17.81
C VAL A 156 8.86 -0.44 19.09
N GLU A 157 9.66 -0.97 20.02
CA GLU A 157 9.14 -1.52 21.29
C GLU A 157 8.58 -0.42 22.21
N GLY A 158 8.99 0.84 22.02
CA GLY A 158 8.52 1.99 22.78
C GLY A 158 7.05 2.36 22.53
N VAL A 159 6.40 1.77 21.52
CA VAL A 159 4.97 2.01 21.23
C VAL A 159 4.04 1.22 22.16
N GLU A 160 4.55 0.28 22.97
CA GLU A 160 3.76 -0.62 23.80
C GLU A 160 2.72 0.13 24.67
N GLY A 161 3.16 1.14 25.43
CA GLY A 161 2.27 1.92 26.29
C GLY A 161 1.20 2.65 25.49
N TRP A 162 1.58 3.22 24.34
CA TRP A 162 0.66 3.91 23.43
C TRP A 162 -0.41 2.95 22.92
N LEU A 163 -0.04 1.73 22.50
CA LEU A 163 -1.00 0.71 22.05
C LEU A 163 -1.97 0.33 23.17
N VAL A 164 -1.47 0.07 24.38
CA VAL A 164 -2.29 -0.34 25.53
C VAL A 164 -3.33 0.73 25.91
N GLU A 165 -2.95 2.00 25.87
CA GLU A 165 -3.83 3.12 26.20
C GLU A 165 -5.06 3.22 25.27
N ARG A 166 -4.93 2.80 23.99
CA ARG A 166 -6.02 2.82 23.01
C ARG A 166 -7.00 1.67 23.19
N ARG A 167 -6.67 0.68 24.02
CA ARG A 167 -7.50 -0.50 24.33
C ARG A 167 -8.03 -1.19 23.06
N PRO A 168 -7.16 -1.54 22.10
CA PRO A 168 -7.60 -2.22 20.88
C PRO A 168 -8.20 -3.59 21.21
N GLU A 169 -9.21 -3.98 20.44
CA GLU A 169 -9.67 -5.38 20.39
C GLU A 169 -8.90 -6.15 19.31
N LYS A 170 -8.38 -5.44 18.30
CA LYS A 170 -7.65 -5.98 17.16
C LYS A 170 -6.36 -5.19 16.88
N LEU A 171 -5.29 -5.89 16.55
CA LEU A 171 -4.04 -5.33 16.02
C LEU A 171 -3.93 -5.74 14.55
N VAL A 172 -3.89 -4.75 13.67
CA VAL A 172 -3.74 -4.97 12.22
C VAL A 172 -2.35 -4.51 11.81
N VAL A 173 -1.43 -5.45 11.59
CA VAL A 173 -0.09 -5.16 11.09
C VAL A 173 -0.10 -5.21 9.56
N VAL A 174 0.26 -4.11 8.90
CA VAL A 174 0.43 -4.07 7.44
C VAL A 174 1.89 -3.84 7.12
N ASP A 175 2.53 -4.85 6.53
CA ASP A 175 3.96 -4.87 6.27
C ASP A 175 4.29 -4.55 4.81
N PHE A 176 4.90 -3.39 4.56
CA PHE A 176 5.37 -2.96 3.23
C PHE A 176 6.85 -3.25 2.99
N GLY A 177 7.44 -4.20 3.72
CA GLY A 177 8.86 -4.55 3.65
C GLY A 177 9.67 -3.95 4.79
N GLY A 178 9.16 -4.08 6.02
CA GLY A 178 9.83 -3.72 7.27
C GLY A 178 11.25 -4.29 7.35
N ARG A 179 12.13 -3.54 8.01
CA ARG A 179 13.58 -3.81 8.04
C ARG A 179 14.09 -3.94 9.47
N ASP A 180 15.39 -4.18 9.62
CA ASP A 180 16.12 -4.04 10.89
C ASP A 180 15.54 -4.86 12.04
N GLY A 181 15.09 -6.08 11.72
CA GLY A 181 14.50 -7.00 12.69
C GLY A 181 13.23 -6.49 13.38
N VAL A 182 12.53 -5.52 12.77
CA VAL A 182 11.34 -4.89 13.35
C VAL A 182 10.27 -5.91 13.70
N HIS A 183 10.10 -6.96 12.90
CA HIS A 183 9.11 -8.03 13.15
C HIS A 183 9.35 -8.71 14.49
N GLY A 184 10.57 -9.20 14.74
CA GLY A 184 10.90 -9.92 15.97
C GLY A 184 10.72 -9.07 17.22
N ARG A 185 11.05 -7.78 17.13
CA ARG A 185 10.86 -6.82 18.23
C ARG A 185 9.40 -6.48 18.46
N LEU A 186 8.65 -6.16 17.39
CA LEU A 186 7.23 -5.83 17.47
C LEU A 186 6.40 -7.01 18.00
N PHE A 187 6.49 -8.18 17.36
CA PHE A 187 5.73 -9.35 17.76
C PHE A 187 6.20 -9.90 19.12
N GLY A 188 7.50 -9.79 19.42
CA GLY A 188 8.03 -10.12 20.73
C GLY A 188 7.47 -9.23 21.85
N MET A 189 7.29 -7.93 21.59
CA MET A 189 6.65 -7.00 22.52
C MET A 189 5.16 -7.30 22.68
N ILE A 190 4.42 -7.51 21.59
CA ILE A 190 3.00 -7.91 21.62
C ILE A 190 2.80 -9.19 22.45
N ALA A 191 3.64 -10.21 22.23
CA ALA A 191 3.52 -11.50 22.92
C ALA A 191 3.83 -11.44 24.44
N LYS A 192 4.65 -10.47 24.87
CA LYS A 192 5.02 -10.28 26.28
C LYS A 192 3.97 -9.47 27.05
N ASN A 193 3.26 -8.57 26.38
CA ASN A 193 2.23 -7.74 27.01
C ASN A 193 0.90 -8.49 27.11
N LYS A 194 0.34 -8.58 28.33
CA LYS A 194 -0.92 -9.31 28.55
C LYS A 194 -2.09 -8.73 27.75
N VAL A 195 -2.23 -7.41 27.71
CA VAL A 195 -3.34 -6.74 27.02
C VAL A 195 -3.23 -6.95 25.52
N LEU A 196 -2.06 -6.70 24.95
CA LEU A 196 -1.85 -6.79 23.49
C LEU A 196 -1.94 -8.24 22.98
N ARG A 197 -1.51 -9.22 23.78
CA ARG A 197 -1.62 -10.64 23.42
C ARG A 197 -3.06 -11.15 23.41
N GLU A 198 -3.99 -10.49 24.12
CA GLU A 198 -5.41 -10.85 24.12
C GLU A 198 -6.15 -10.25 22.91
N CYS A 199 -5.56 -9.28 22.20
CA CYS A 199 -6.11 -8.75 20.96
C CYS A 199 -6.08 -9.79 19.83
N GLU A 200 -7.07 -9.73 18.94
CA GLU A 200 -7.00 -10.41 17.65
C GLU A 200 -5.82 -9.83 16.84
N LEU A 201 -4.98 -10.69 16.25
CA LEU A 201 -3.85 -10.26 15.44
C LEU A 201 -4.08 -10.61 13.97
N VAL A 202 -4.08 -9.59 13.12
CA VAL A 202 -4.16 -9.72 11.66
C VAL A 202 -2.86 -9.17 11.08
N VAL A 203 -2.17 -9.97 10.26
CA VAL A 203 -0.91 -9.56 9.63
C VAL A 203 -1.04 -9.65 8.11
N ILE A 204 -0.93 -8.51 7.43
CA ILE A 204 -1.01 -8.40 5.96
C ILE A 204 0.37 -8.05 5.40
N GLY A 205 0.91 -8.89 4.53
CA GLY A 205 2.13 -8.60 3.79
C GLY A 205 1.84 -7.92 2.46
N VAL A 206 2.47 -6.79 2.17
CA VAL A 206 2.33 -6.04 0.91
C VAL A 206 3.69 -5.92 0.25
N GLY A 207 3.96 -6.81 -0.70
CA GLY A 207 5.30 -6.95 -1.29
C GLY A 207 6.34 -7.39 -0.26
N PHE A 208 7.61 -7.07 -0.52
CA PHE A 208 8.75 -7.41 0.33
C PHE A 208 9.79 -6.29 0.34
N GLN A 209 10.76 -6.37 1.25
CA GLN A 209 11.92 -5.50 1.20
C GLN A 209 12.62 -5.61 -0.16
N GLN A 210 12.90 -4.48 -0.79
CA GLN A 210 13.66 -4.43 -2.05
C GLN A 210 15.14 -4.76 -1.80
N LYS A 211 15.48 -6.04 -1.81
CA LYS A 211 16.85 -6.56 -1.79
C LYS A 211 16.95 -7.85 -2.59
N VAL A 212 18.18 -8.26 -2.91
CA VAL A 212 18.44 -9.59 -3.45
C VAL A 212 18.39 -10.58 -2.29
N TYR A 213 17.56 -11.61 -2.42
CA TYR A 213 17.42 -12.67 -1.43
C TYR A 213 18.21 -13.91 -1.86
N SER A 214 18.93 -14.50 -0.91
CA SER A 214 19.38 -15.88 -1.02
C SER A 214 18.21 -16.85 -0.82
N MET A 215 18.35 -18.08 -1.33
CA MET A 215 17.32 -19.12 -1.14
C MET A 215 17.06 -19.41 0.34
N GLU A 216 18.10 -19.37 1.17
CA GLU A 216 17.98 -19.56 2.63
C GLU A 216 17.12 -18.47 3.27
N GLU A 217 17.34 -17.20 2.89
CA GLU A 217 16.51 -16.09 3.37
C GLU A 217 15.05 -16.21 2.91
N VAL A 218 14.80 -16.68 1.68
CA VAL A 218 13.44 -16.92 1.19
C VAL A 218 12.74 -17.98 2.04
N LEU A 219 13.39 -19.12 2.28
CA LEU A 219 12.80 -20.21 3.07
C LEU A 219 12.58 -19.81 4.53
N ALA A 220 13.55 -19.13 5.15
CA ALA A 220 13.42 -18.62 6.51
C ALA A 220 12.28 -17.58 6.61
N GLY A 221 12.19 -16.69 5.62
CA GLY A 221 11.11 -15.70 5.52
C GLY A 221 9.74 -16.35 5.40
N GLN A 222 9.57 -17.31 4.49
CA GLN A 222 8.32 -18.05 4.32
C GLN A 222 7.88 -18.75 5.61
N LYS A 223 8.82 -19.38 6.32
CA LYS A 223 8.54 -20.03 7.60
C LYS A 223 8.05 -19.01 8.64
N ALA A 224 8.77 -17.90 8.80
CA ALA A 224 8.40 -16.86 9.76
C ALA A 224 7.04 -16.22 9.44
N MET A 225 6.74 -15.98 8.16
CA MET A 225 5.43 -15.48 7.72
C MET A 225 4.31 -16.48 8.04
N GLY A 226 4.56 -17.77 7.81
CA GLY A 226 3.60 -18.83 8.14
C GLY A 226 3.33 -18.94 9.64
N GLU A 227 4.36 -18.81 10.49
CA GLU A 227 4.22 -18.80 11.95
C GLU A 227 3.40 -17.60 12.46
N LEU A 228 3.44 -16.47 11.75
CA LEU A 228 2.64 -15.28 12.05
C LEU A 228 1.23 -15.32 11.44
N GLY A 229 0.89 -16.36 10.67
CA GLY A 229 -0.36 -16.39 9.91
C GLY A 229 -0.48 -15.24 8.91
N MET A 230 0.66 -14.72 8.42
CA MET A 230 0.66 -13.56 7.54
C MET A 230 -0.05 -13.87 6.22
N ILE A 231 -1.03 -13.03 5.89
CA ILE A 231 -1.77 -13.11 4.63
C ILE A 231 -1.06 -12.22 3.63
N GLN A 232 -0.56 -12.80 2.55
CA GLN A 232 0.01 -12.02 1.46
C GLN A 232 -1.11 -11.30 0.72
N LEU A 233 -1.00 -9.97 0.59
CA LEU A 233 -1.89 -9.19 -0.24
C LEU A 233 -1.44 -9.24 -1.71
N ASN A 234 -2.42 -9.33 -2.61
CA ASN A 234 -2.22 -9.13 -4.04
C ASN A 234 -3.32 -8.26 -4.63
N THR A 235 -2.97 -7.05 -5.09
CA THR A 235 -3.93 -6.07 -5.63
C THR A 235 -4.62 -6.54 -6.89
N SER A 236 -3.94 -7.31 -7.74
CA SER A 236 -4.50 -7.73 -9.04
C SER A 236 -5.75 -8.61 -8.88
N PRO A 237 -5.72 -9.74 -8.14
CA PRO A 237 -6.91 -10.55 -7.94
C PRO A 237 -7.98 -9.84 -7.10
N ILE A 238 -7.61 -8.90 -6.22
CA ILE A 238 -8.61 -8.06 -5.54
C ILE A 238 -9.37 -7.20 -6.56
N LEU A 239 -8.66 -6.48 -7.42
CA LEU A 239 -9.30 -5.64 -8.44
C LEU A 239 -10.16 -6.48 -9.39
N GLU A 240 -9.72 -7.68 -9.78
CA GLU A 240 -10.53 -8.61 -10.57
C GLU A 240 -11.83 -8.97 -9.84
N ALA A 241 -11.73 -9.42 -8.58
CA ALA A 241 -12.90 -9.78 -7.78
C ALA A 241 -13.87 -8.60 -7.57
N VAL A 242 -13.35 -7.38 -7.40
CA VAL A 242 -14.18 -6.16 -7.35
C VAL A 242 -14.93 -5.95 -8.66
N LEU A 243 -14.24 -6.06 -9.80
CA LEU A 243 -14.85 -5.86 -11.12
C LEU A 243 -15.84 -6.96 -11.52
N GLU A 244 -15.79 -8.13 -10.88
CA GLU A 244 -16.80 -9.19 -11.08
C GLU A 244 -18.15 -8.87 -10.44
N VAL A 245 -18.17 -8.05 -9.37
CA VAL A 245 -19.38 -7.78 -8.57
C VAL A 245 -19.82 -6.32 -8.62
N ARG A 246 -18.98 -5.40 -9.09
CA ARG A 246 -19.28 -3.99 -9.25
C ARG A 246 -19.22 -3.56 -10.71
N ASP A 247 -19.96 -2.50 -11.01
CA ASP A 247 -19.88 -1.84 -12.30
C ASP A 247 -18.46 -1.29 -12.54
N HIS A 248 -17.89 -1.62 -13.71
CA HIS A 248 -16.52 -1.26 -14.03
C HIS A 248 -16.33 0.25 -14.10
N GLU A 249 -17.25 0.99 -14.73
CA GLU A 249 -17.13 2.43 -14.91
C GLU A 249 -17.12 3.13 -13.54
N LYS A 250 -18.05 2.76 -12.66
CA LYS A 250 -18.12 3.31 -11.28
C LYS A 250 -16.85 3.03 -10.47
N VAL A 251 -16.32 1.81 -10.52
CA VAL A 251 -15.10 1.46 -9.77
C VAL A 251 -13.93 2.34 -10.21
N PHE A 252 -13.76 2.54 -11.51
CA PHE A 252 -12.67 3.36 -12.01
C PHE A 252 -12.93 4.86 -11.81
N GLU A 253 -14.16 5.35 -11.93
CA GLU A 253 -14.56 6.73 -11.63
C GLU A 253 -14.21 7.11 -10.19
N GLU A 254 -14.67 6.33 -9.19
CA GLU A 254 -14.34 6.53 -7.77
C GLU A 254 -12.82 6.54 -7.53
N LEU A 255 -12.10 5.62 -8.18
CA LEU A 255 -10.65 5.51 -8.10
C LEU A 255 -9.92 6.70 -8.78
N TYR A 256 -10.50 7.32 -9.83
CA TYR A 256 -10.01 8.57 -10.43
C TYR A 256 -10.27 9.77 -9.54
N GLU A 257 -11.49 9.92 -9.01
CA GLU A 257 -11.84 11.01 -8.10
C GLU A 257 -10.93 11.03 -6.88
N ARG A 258 -10.76 9.87 -6.24
CA ARG A 258 -9.94 9.76 -5.02
C ARG A 258 -8.46 10.01 -5.28
N TRP A 259 -7.97 9.68 -6.46
CA TRP A 259 -6.61 9.99 -6.88
C TRP A 259 -6.40 11.45 -7.22
N ASN A 260 -7.34 12.08 -7.92
CA ASN A 260 -7.25 13.51 -8.21
C ASN A 260 -7.22 14.30 -6.89
N HIS A 261 -8.04 13.92 -5.92
CA HIS A 261 -7.96 14.49 -4.57
C HIS A 261 -6.57 14.28 -3.95
N TRP A 262 -5.97 13.09 -4.08
CA TRP A 262 -4.60 12.87 -3.57
C TRP A 262 -3.57 13.73 -4.30
N LEU A 263 -3.65 13.80 -5.63
CA LEU A 263 -2.70 14.52 -6.48
C LEU A 263 -2.70 16.02 -6.19
N GLU A 264 -3.89 16.62 -6.02
CA GLU A 264 -4.07 18.02 -5.62
C GLU A 264 -3.52 18.30 -4.22
N ASN A 265 -3.59 17.31 -3.32
CA ASN A 265 -3.17 17.42 -1.93
C ASN A 265 -1.83 16.75 -1.64
N ARG A 266 -1.05 16.35 -2.65
CA ARG A 266 0.13 15.49 -2.48
C ARG A 266 1.19 16.08 -1.54
N GLU A 267 1.36 17.39 -1.56
CA GLU A 267 2.30 18.12 -0.70
C GLU A 267 1.90 18.08 0.79
N LEU A 268 0.61 17.85 1.09
CA LEU A 268 0.14 17.66 2.47
C LEU A 268 0.51 16.28 3.00
N VAL A 269 0.46 15.27 2.12
CA VAL A 269 0.53 13.84 2.45
C VAL A 269 1.96 13.30 2.34
N ALA A 270 2.72 13.86 1.41
CA ALA A 270 3.99 13.34 0.97
C ALA A 270 4.96 14.50 0.61
N PRO A 271 5.18 15.46 1.53
CA PRO A 271 5.95 16.69 1.25
C PRO A 271 7.42 16.45 0.88
N ASP A 272 7.94 15.27 1.19
CA ASP A 272 9.30 14.86 0.88
C ASP A 272 9.39 14.08 -0.44
N LEU A 273 8.30 13.54 -0.97
CA LEU A 273 8.35 12.82 -2.24
C LEU A 273 8.66 13.78 -3.39
N ARG A 274 9.57 13.37 -4.26
CA ARG A 274 9.99 14.15 -5.42
C ARG A 274 10.11 13.31 -6.68
N LEU A 275 9.77 13.91 -7.81
CA LEU A 275 10.03 13.32 -9.12
C LEU A 275 11.52 13.41 -9.46
N VAL A 276 12.09 12.30 -9.92
CA VAL A 276 13.44 12.23 -10.48
C VAL A 276 13.33 11.89 -11.94
N TRP A 277 13.69 12.87 -12.78
CA TRP A 277 13.51 12.81 -14.22
C TRP A 277 14.69 12.11 -14.90
N GLY A 278 14.37 11.12 -15.72
CA GLY A 278 15.26 10.51 -16.71
C GLY A 278 14.73 10.70 -18.13
N LYS A 279 15.52 10.26 -19.11
CA LYS A 279 15.19 10.41 -20.54
C LYS A 279 15.59 9.17 -21.33
N GLY A 280 14.66 8.71 -22.16
CA GLY A 280 14.85 7.58 -23.06
C GLY A 280 14.83 6.24 -22.34
N VAL A 281 15.05 5.18 -23.11
CA VAL A 281 15.01 3.79 -22.62
C VAL A 281 16.39 3.30 -22.18
N VAL A 282 17.42 3.60 -22.99
CA VAL A 282 18.77 3.01 -22.88
C VAL A 282 19.73 3.99 -22.20
N GLY A 283 20.71 3.44 -21.48
CA GLY A 283 21.80 4.20 -20.88
C GLY A 283 21.52 4.68 -19.46
N PRO A 284 22.50 5.36 -18.82
CA PRO A 284 22.47 5.66 -17.39
C PRO A 284 21.37 6.66 -16.99
N GLU A 285 20.89 7.49 -17.90
CA GLU A 285 19.80 8.45 -17.68
C GLU A 285 18.42 7.91 -18.13
N GLY A 286 18.40 6.75 -18.80
CA GLY A 286 17.19 6.10 -19.27
C GLY A 286 16.59 5.12 -18.26
N ILE A 287 15.50 4.47 -18.67
CA ILE A 287 14.83 3.43 -17.87
C ILE A 287 15.82 2.36 -17.40
N GLU A 288 16.76 1.95 -18.26
CA GLU A 288 17.81 0.97 -17.94
C GLU A 288 18.67 1.39 -16.73
N GLY A 289 19.20 2.61 -16.73
CA GLY A 289 19.98 3.12 -15.61
C GLY A 289 19.15 3.24 -14.33
N GLY A 290 17.89 3.65 -14.45
CA GLY A 290 16.93 3.64 -13.35
C GLY A 290 16.72 2.27 -12.72
N TRP A 291 16.55 1.26 -13.57
CA TRP A 291 16.39 -0.13 -13.17
C TRP A 291 17.64 -0.63 -12.43
N ASP A 292 18.83 -0.32 -12.94
CA ASP A 292 20.08 -0.67 -12.27
C ASP A 292 20.20 -0.04 -10.87
N LEU A 293 19.79 1.23 -10.72
CA LEU A 293 19.76 1.91 -9.42
C LEU A 293 18.78 1.23 -8.46
N LEU A 294 17.60 0.80 -8.93
CA LEU A 294 16.63 0.05 -8.14
C LEU A 294 17.21 -1.30 -7.71
N CYS A 295 17.83 -2.06 -8.62
CA CYS A 295 18.46 -3.35 -8.30
C CYS A 295 19.60 -3.22 -7.26
N GLN A 296 20.29 -2.09 -7.25
CA GLN A 296 21.36 -1.79 -6.30
C GLN A 296 20.87 -1.14 -5.00
N GLY A 297 19.56 -0.93 -4.84
CA GLY A 297 18.98 -0.26 -3.66
C GLY A 297 19.43 1.19 -3.49
N LYS A 298 19.80 1.86 -4.60
CA LYS A 298 20.31 3.24 -4.60
C LYS A 298 19.23 4.30 -4.76
N VAL A 299 18.03 3.91 -5.19
CA VAL A 299 16.86 4.80 -5.24
C VAL A 299 16.35 4.99 -3.83
N LYS A 300 16.20 6.25 -3.43
CA LYS A 300 15.75 6.57 -2.08
C LYS A 300 14.21 6.48 -1.98
N PRO A 301 13.65 6.25 -0.77
CA PRO A 301 12.21 6.18 -0.59
C PRO A 301 11.45 7.43 -1.06
N ASP A 302 12.08 8.59 -0.96
CA ASP A 302 11.56 9.90 -1.38
C ASP A 302 11.57 10.11 -2.90
N GLU A 303 12.25 9.25 -3.66
CA GLU A 303 12.42 9.43 -5.11
C GLU A 303 11.37 8.64 -5.89
N ALA A 304 10.67 9.32 -6.79
CA ALA A 304 9.75 8.73 -7.77
C ALA A 304 10.35 8.90 -9.17
N LEU A 305 10.91 7.83 -9.71
CA LEU A 305 11.57 7.87 -11.02
C LEU A 305 10.53 8.00 -12.13
N VAL A 306 10.74 8.94 -13.05
CA VAL A 306 9.89 9.18 -14.22
C VAL A 306 10.75 9.40 -15.45
N TYR A 307 10.33 8.87 -16.60
CA TYR A 307 11.12 8.91 -17.83
C TYR A 307 10.34 9.53 -18.98
N GLN A 308 10.95 10.50 -19.65
CA GLN A 308 10.43 11.01 -20.91
C GLN A 308 10.96 10.13 -22.05
N LEU A 309 10.04 9.48 -22.77
CA LEU A 309 10.34 8.60 -23.90
C LEU A 309 10.37 9.35 -25.24
#